data_AF-A0A371QS20-F1
#
_entry.id   AF-A0A371QS20-F1
#
_cell.length_a   1.000
_cell.length_b   1.000
_cell.length_c   1.000
_cell.angle_alpha   90.00
_cell.angle_beta   90.00
_cell.angle_gamma   90.00
#
_symmetry.space_group_name_H-M   'P 1'
#
loop_
_entity.id
_entity.type
_entity.pdbx_description
1 polymer ?
#
loop_
_entity_poly.entity_id
_entity_poly.type
_entity_poly.pdbx_seq_one_letter_code
_entity_poly.pdbx_strand_id
1 'polypeptide(L)'
;MASENFQQNGEYIRDYSWIDCVLHISNTADVNHEKLQRLAERFAGLTILSAGKKPEYLKQSIAWHSYDPEVMGKADAWNKLLVKSNREWVLFLEQGEDIRFYLIPEQNDLDPKTWVPASISRKDEKSEKNVYQVRLVHSDAESPFAGRHLPDSTAYIMENGIHLYDRPLILDRTGDGLISIDPLEEMSVKNVSPKVFLLQGERLMDERNYVQASAQYRKVLKTEKLLPFDRLGAVNGLARCYTEQYKWPKALQLTEKSIEAEPAQRVPYLIQFRIHQLNKKWGDAYNVLKEYHQHFDTTTRSSFDIAIGETETLTRLGDLAMKAGFKEEAFAYYEEIYSDARGEVETDVLRQLLMLSIELEKRERAIFYFEAMFDGDFPGELSGRQTAELNDYMSLFMNNGWYQYASEIYEELYDAYSDNPEYRRRLIVTFTKTNRIERARKLIAS
;
A
#
# COMPACT_ATOMS: atom_id res chain seq x y z
N MET A 1 38.31 5.91 10.94
CA MET A 1 38.04 6.96 11.95
C MET A 1 36.54 7.15 11.94
N ALA A 2 35.89 6.93 13.09
CA ALA A 2 34.44 6.98 13.22
C ALA A 2 33.94 8.40 12.88
N SER A 3 33.04 8.52 11.91
CA SER A 3 32.33 9.77 11.63
C SER A 3 31.49 10.12 12.86
N GLU A 4 31.79 11.25 13.49
CA GLU A 4 31.10 11.77 14.67
C GLU A 4 29.64 12.07 14.31
N ASN A 5 28.72 11.31 14.92
CA ASN A 5 27.29 11.52 14.80
C ASN A 5 26.89 12.74 15.65
N PHE A 6 26.31 13.76 15.04
CA PHE A 6 25.72 14.89 15.78
C PHE A 6 24.21 14.71 15.91
N GLN A 7 23.71 14.78 17.16
CA GLN A 7 22.30 14.98 17.44
C GLN A 7 22.01 16.49 17.47
N GLN A 8 21.16 16.95 16.58
CA GLN A 8 20.47 18.23 16.74
C GLN A 8 18.96 17.93 16.68
N ASN A 9 18.23 18.30 17.73
CA ASN A 9 16.78 18.08 17.86
C ASN A 9 16.30 16.61 17.87
N GLY A 10 17.16 15.65 18.24
CA GLY A 10 16.78 14.24 18.32
C GLY A 10 16.81 13.49 16.99
N GLU A 11 17.19 14.16 15.88
CA GLU A 11 17.42 13.50 14.60
C GLU A 11 18.88 13.07 14.45
N TYR A 12 19.08 11.81 14.04
CA TYR A 12 20.39 11.25 13.72
C TYR A 12 20.86 11.84 12.37
N ILE A 13 21.86 12.74 12.39
CA ILE A 13 22.42 13.31 11.16
C ILE A 13 23.59 12.43 10.72
N ARG A 14 23.33 11.56 9.73
CA ARG A 14 24.39 10.81 9.03
C ARG A 14 25.13 11.73 8.05
N ASP A 15 26.41 11.46 7.88
CA ASP A 15 27.27 12.10 6.88
C ASP A 15 27.03 11.50 5.49
N TYR A 16 26.58 12.32 4.54
CA TYR A 16 26.44 11.96 3.12
C TYR A 16 27.39 12.78 2.23
N SER A 17 28.49 13.27 2.78
CA SER A 17 29.49 14.06 2.05
C SER A 17 30.23 13.27 0.94
N TRP A 18 30.09 11.95 0.93
CA TRP A 18 30.63 11.04 -0.08
C TRP A 18 29.71 10.85 -1.30
N ILE A 19 28.49 11.43 -1.29
CA ILE A 19 27.51 11.35 -2.38
C ILE A 19 27.35 12.72 -3.05
N ASP A 20 27.44 12.75 -4.39
CA ASP A 20 26.89 13.84 -5.20
C ASP A 20 25.42 13.55 -5.56
N CYS A 21 24.53 14.48 -5.26
CA CYS A 21 23.11 14.35 -5.59
C CYS A 21 22.80 15.07 -6.91
N VAL A 22 22.17 14.36 -7.84
CA VAL A 22 21.62 14.91 -9.10
C VAL A 22 20.09 14.85 -9.02
N LEU A 23 19.43 16.00 -9.04
CA LEU A 23 17.98 16.10 -9.07
C LEU A 23 17.50 16.53 -10.46
N HIS A 24 16.75 15.66 -11.14
CA HIS A 24 16.09 15.99 -12.40
C HIS A 24 14.77 16.74 -12.17
N ILE A 25 14.61 17.90 -12.80
CA ILE A 25 13.40 18.73 -12.75
C ILE A 25 12.81 18.86 -14.15
N SER A 26 11.65 18.24 -14.35
CA SER A 26 10.88 18.30 -15.61
C SER A 26 10.18 19.65 -15.81
N ASN A 27 9.61 20.23 -14.74
CA ASN A 27 8.93 21.52 -14.79
C ASN A 27 9.57 22.49 -13.80
N THR A 28 10.20 23.55 -14.32
CA THR A 28 10.86 24.57 -13.51
C THR A 28 9.90 25.49 -12.75
N ALA A 29 8.61 25.49 -13.10
CA ALA A 29 7.59 26.21 -12.34
C ALA A 29 7.32 25.57 -10.96
N ASP A 30 7.51 24.26 -10.85
CA ASP A 30 7.16 23.47 -9.65
C ASP A 30 8.40 23.13 -8.81
N VAL A 31 9.39 24.03 -8.79
CA VAL A 31 10.61 23.85 -8.00
C VAL A 31 10.28 24.08 -6.53
N ASN A 32 10.42 23.01 -5.73
CA ASN A 32 10.25 23.09 -4.28
C ASN A 32 11.55 23.55 -3.61
N HIS A 33 11.58 24.80 -3.16
CA HIS A 33 12.72 25.42 -2.47
C HIS A 33 13.15 24.70 -1.20
N GLU A 34 12.20 24.29 -0.37
CA GLU A 34 12.47 23.61 0.90
C GLU A 34 13.16 22.27 0.65
N LYS A 35 12.67 21.51 -0.33
CA LYS A 35 13.32 20.26 -0.78
C LYS A 35 14.75 20.51 -1.26
N LEU A 36 14.98 21.53 -2.09
CA LEU A 36 16.32 21.85 -2.58
C LEU A 36 17.28 22.21 -1.45
N GLN A 37 16.82 23.00 -0.48
CA GLN A 37 17.62 23.35 0.69
C GLN A 37 17.94 22.11 1.52
N ARG A 38 16.94 21.28 1.83
CA ARG A 38 17.13 20.04 2.59
C ARG A 38 18.12 19.08 1.92
N LEU A 39 18.09 18.95 0.59
CA LEU A 39 19.05 18.13 -0.14
C LEU A 39 20.47 18.75 -0.11
N ALA A 40 20.57 20.07 -0.32
CA ALA A 40 21.85 20.79 -0.31
C ALA A 40 22.52 20.82 1.08
N GLU A 41 21.75 20.73 2.16
CA GLU A 41 22.27 20.65 3.54
C GLU A 41 22.78 19.24 3.89
N ARG A 42 22.27 18.19 3.21
CA ARG A 42 22.59 16.80 3.53
C ARG A 42 23.70 16.22 2.65
N PHE A 43 23.76 16.60 1.37
CA PHE A 43 24.74 16.08 0.41
C PHE A 43 25.90 17.06 0.18
N ALA A 44 27.09 16.54 -0.13
CA ALA A 44 28.25 17.39 -0.44
C ALA A 44 28.07 18.25 -1.69
N GLY A 45 27.33 17.73 -2.67
CA GLY A 45 27.02 18.40 -3.93
C GLY A 45 25.57 18.20 -4.30
N LEU A 46 24.90 19.28 -4.73
CA LEU A 46 23.59 19.21 -5.36
C LEU A 46 23.66 19.84 -6.76
N THR A 47 23.43 19.02 -7.78
CA THR A 47 23.31 19.44 -9.17
C THR A 47 21.87 19.26 -9.63
N ILE A 48 21.29 20.33 -10.19
CA ILE A 48 19.97 20.28 -10.81
C ILE A 48 20.14 20.01 -12.29
N LEU A 49 19.45 19.01 -12.81
CA LEU A 49 19.34 18.72 -14.22
C LEU A 49 17.95 19.11 -14.72
N SER A 50 17.84 19.98 -15.73
CA SER A 50 16.54 20.37 -16.28
C SER A 50 16.61 20.71 -17.76
N ALA A 51 15.50 20.54 -18.48
CA ALA A 51 15.36 21.11 -19.82
C ALA A 51 15.11 22.64 -19.78
N GLY A 52 14.68 23.17 -18.63
CA GLY A 52 14.39 24.59 -18.45
C GLY A 52 15.60 25.44 -18.11
N LYS A 53 15.38 26.76 -18.11
CA LYS A 53 16.35 27.75 -17.63
C LYS A 53 16.36 27.76 -16.10
N LYS A 54 17.53 28.04 -15.51
CA LYS A 54 17.67 28.24 -14.05
C LYS A 54 16.75 29.40 -13.62
N PRO A 55 15.82 29.17 -12.67
CA PRO A 55 15.05 30.27 -12.07
C PRO A 55 15.95 31.29 -11.38
N GLU A 56 15.66 32.58 -11.57
CA GLU A 56 16.47 33.69 -11.04
C GLU A 56 16.56 33.69 -9.51
N TYR A 57 15.52 33.19 -8.84
CA TYR A 57 15.44 33.12 -7.39
C TYR A 57 16.35 32.04 -6.76
N LEU A 58 16.93 31.12 -7.55
CA LEU A 58 17.73 30.03 -7.00
C LEU A 58 19.13 30.53 -6.63
N LYS A 59 19.58 30.17 -5.43
CA LYS A 59 20.92 30.48 -4.91
C LYS A 59 22.01 30.15 -5.94
N GLN A 60 23.03 31.01 -6.01
CA GLN A 60 24.16 30.80 -6.93
C GLN A 60 24.96 29.52 -6.62
N SER A 61 24.93 29.06 -5.37
CA SER A 61 25.67 27.86 -4.91
C SER A 61 25.12 26.53 -5.44
N ILE A 62 23.87 26.48 -5.91
CA ILE A 62 23.30 25.26 -6.48
C ILE A 62 23.68 25.17 -7.96
N ALA A 63 24.40 24.11 -8.32
CA ALA A 63 24.81 23.84 -9.69
C ALA A 63 23.56 23.53 -10.56
N TRP A 64 23.53 24.07 -11.77
CA TRP A 64 22.43 23.87 -12.71
C TRP A 64 22.96 23.45 -14.07
N HIS A 65 22.47 22.32 -14.57
CA HIS A 65 22.78 21.79 -15.88
C HIS A 65 21.52 21.78 -16.75
N SER A 66 21.50 22.65 -17.76
CA SER A 66 20.46 22.64 -18.77
C SER A 66 20.81 21.69 -19.91
N TYR A 67 19.83 20.96 -20.43
CA TYR A 67 19.96 20.14 -21.64
C TYR A 67 18.79 20.38 -22.60
N ASP A 68 19.01 20.12 -23.89
CA ASP A 68 17.95 20.15 -24.89
C ASP A 68 17.31 18.75 -25.00
N PRO A 69 16.04 18.56 -24.61
CA PRO A 69 15.38 17.26 -24.61
C PRO A 69 15.12 16.69 -26.02
N GLU A 70 15.16 17.53 -27.06
CA GLU A 70 15.04 17.09 -28.46
C GLU A 70 16.34 16.43 -28.93
N VAL A 71 17.47 16.96 -28.49
CA VAL A 71 18.82 16.50 -28.87
C VAL A 71 19.32 15.38 -27.97
N MET A 72 19.00 15.42 -26.68
CA MET A 72 19.60 14.55 -25.67
C MET A 72 18.56 13.98 -24.71
N GLY A 73 18.60 12.66 -24.51
CA GLY A 73 17.76 11.99 -23.51
C GLY A 73 18.19 12.31 -22.08
N LYS A 74 17.27 12.09 -21.13
CA LYS A 74 17.56 12.11 -19.69
C LYS A 74 18.68 11.14 -19.33
N ALA A 75 18.70 9.93 -19.91
CA ALA A 75 19.74 8.93 -19.64
C ALA A 75 21.14 9.43 -20.07
N ASP A 76 21.26 10.02 -21.25
CA ASP A 76 22.52 10.62 -21.72
C ASP A 76 22.97 11.78 -20.83
N ALA A 77 22.03 12.61 -20.39
CA ALA A 77 22.31 13.70 -19.46
C ALA A 77 22.77 13.18 -18.09
N TRP A 78 22.20 12.08 -17.60
CA TRP A 78 22.65 11.39 -16.37
C TRP A 78 24.07 10.86 -16.53
N ASN A 79 24.36 10.16 -17.63
CA ASN A 79 25.70 9.67 -17.94
C ASN A 79 26.74 10.81 -17.98
N LYS A 80 26.39 11.96 -18.57
CA LYS A 80 27.29 13.13 -18.60
C LYS A 80 27.55 13.74 -17.24
N LEU A 81 26.56 13.73 -16.35
CA LEU A 81 26.72 14.25 -14.99
C LEU A 81 27.49 13.27 -14.09
N LEU A 82 27.32 11.96 -14.32
CA LEU A 82 28.08 10.92 -13.61
C LEU A 82 29.59 11.13 -13.78
N VAL A 83 30.05 11.28 -15.03
CA VAL A 83 31.48 11.50 -15.38
C VAL A 83 32.04 12.82 -14.83
N LYS A 84 31.18 13.80 -14.52
CA LYS A 84 31.57 15.10 -13.96
C LYS A 84 31.58 15.13 -12.43
N SER A 85 31.10 14.09 -11.78
CA SER A 85 31.07 14.02 -10.32
C SER A 85 32.49 14.03 -9.77
N ASN A 86 32.69 14.73 -8.65
CA ASN A 86 33.97 14.73 -7.92
C ASN A 86 33.93 13.74 -6.75
N ARG A 87 32.90 12.90 -6.66
CA ARG A 87 32.65 11.94 -5.60
C ARG A 87 32.59 10.53 -6.17
N GLU A 88 32.81 9.55 -5.31
CA GLU A 88 32.78 8.13 -5.69
C GLU A 88 31.36 7.66 -6.02
N TRP A 89 30.34 8.30 -5.44
CA TRP A 89 28.95 7.89 -5.56
C TRP A 89 28.06 9.04 -6.00
N VAL A 90 27.16 8.75 -6.93
CA VAL A 90 26.17 9.70 -7.43
C VAL A 90 24.77 9.15 -7.20
N LEU A 91 23.95 9.91 -6.49
CA LEU A 91 22.53 9.64 -6.28
C LEU A 91 21.71 10.42 -7.30
N PHE A 92 20.93 9.72 -8.11
CA PHE A 92 19.99 10.35 -9.03
C PHE A 92 18.57 10.32 -8.48
N LEU A 93 17.94 11.50 -8.41
CA LEU A 93 16.55 11.69 -7.99
C LEU A 93 15.77 12.41 -9.09
N GLU A 94 14.45 12.29 -9.05
CA GLU A 94 13.53 13.00 -9.93
C GLU A 94 12.60 13.96 -9.16
N GLN A 95 11.99 14.87 -9.91
CA GLN A 95 10.93 15.73 -9.42
C GLN A 95 9.78 14.90 -8.84
N GLY A 96 9.29 15.32 -7.68
CA GLY A 96 8.26 14.62 -6.92
C GLY A 96 8.78 13.51 -5.99
N GLU A 97 10.06 13.10 -6.07
CA GLU A 97 10.61 12.02 -5.22
C GLU A 97 11.23 12.55 -3.92
N ASP A 98 10.75 12.11 -2.77
CA ASP A 98 11.35 12.36 -1.46
C ASP A 98 12.10 11.13 -0.95
N ILE A 99 13.28 11.33 -0.36
CA ILE A 99 14.16 10.24 0.07
C ILE A 99 14.13 10.07 1.58
N ARG A 100 14.00 8.82 2.04
CA ARG A 100 14.14 8.48 3.45
C ARG A 100 15.62 8.36 3.81
N PHE A 101 16.23 9.47 4.22
CA PHE A 101 17.68 9.55 4.48
C PHE A 101 18.22 8.42 5.37
N TYR A 102 17.52 8.07 6.45
CA TYR A 102 17.97 7.02 7.39
C TYR A 102 18.10 5.62 6.77
N LEU A 103 17.59 5.41 5.56
CA LEU A 103 17.71 4.16 4.79
C LEU A 103 18.82 4.20 3.73
N ILE A 104 19.52 5.33 3.58
CA ILE A 104 20.73 5.39 2.76
C ILE A 104 21.82 4.54 3.46
N PRO A 105 22.49 3.61 2.74
CA PRO A 105 23.56 2.79 3.31
C PRO A 105 24.74 3.62 3.76
N GLU A 106 25.56 3.06 4.65
CA GLU A 106 26.83 3.70 5.02
C GLU A 106 27.86 3.49 3.91
N GLN A 107 28.80 4.44 3.74
CA GLN A 107 29.84 4.34 2.69
C GLN A 107 30.62 3.02 2.78
N ASN A 108 30.89 2.56 4.01
CA ASN A 108 31.66 1.33 4.27
C ASN A 108 30.89 0.05 3.91
N ASP A 109 29.57 0.13 3.72
CA ASP A 109 28.75 -1.01 3.28
C ASP A 109 28.80 -1.20 1.76
N LEU A 110 29.37 -0.23 1.03
CA LEU A 110 29.39 -0.22 -0.42
C LEU A 110 30.82 -0.38 -0.96
N ASP A 111 30.91 -1.11 -2.05
CA ASP A 111 32.09 -1.19 -2.90
C ASP A 111 31.69 -0.81 -4.36
N PRO A 112 32.65 -0.50 -5.26
CA PRO A 112 32.34 -0.06 -6.62
C PRO A 112 31.48 -1.02 -7.45
N LYS A 113 31.40 -2.30 -7.07
CA LYS A 113 30.58 -3.35 -7.67
C LYS A 113 29.27 -3.61 -6.94
N THR A 114 28.90 -2.82 -5.91
CA THR A 114 27.65 -2.98 -5.16
C THR A 114 26.78 -1.74 -5.29
N TRP A 115 25.86 -1.72 -6.26
CA TRP A 115 25.01 -0.55 -6.54
C TRP A 115 23.66 -0.64 -5.84
N VAL A 116 23.06 0.51 -5.54
CA VAL A 116 21.85 0.55 -4.71
C VAL A 116 20.61 0.80 -5.57
N PRO A 117 19.68 -0.17 -5.63
CA PRO A 117 18.36 0.07 -6.21
C PRO A 117 17.54 1.00 -5.31
N ALA A 118 16.56 1.67 -5.90
CA ALA A 118 15.53 2.41 -5.18
C ALA A 118 14.16 1.76 -5.45
N SER A 119 13.40 1.54 -4.37
CA SER A 119 11.97 1.29 -4.41
C SER A 119 11.26 2.64 -4.40
N ILE A 120 10.65 2.99 -5.53
CA ILE A 120 9.91 4.22 -5.72
C ILE A 120 8.44 3.90 -5.45
N SER A 121 7.96 4.33 -4.29
CA SER A 121 6.60 4.14 -3.83
C SER A 121 5.74 5.34 -4.20
N ARG A 122 4.58 5.09 -4.77
CA ARG A 122 3.51 6.07 -4.96
C ARG A 122 2.27 5.56 -4.26
N LYS A 123 1.75 6.38 -3.36
CA LYS A 123 0.48 6.14 -2.67
C LYS A 123 -0.62 6.98 -3.31
N ASP A 124 -1.74 6.35 -3.64
CA ASP A 124 -3.02 7.02 -3.82
C ASP A 124 -3.95 6.66 -2.65
N GLU A 125 -5.20 7.13 -2.68
CA GLU A 125 -6.17 6.90 -1.59
C GLU A 125 -6.44 5.41 -1.32
N LYS A 126 -6.21 4.52 -2.30
CA LYS A 126 -6.66 3.12 -2.25
C LYS A 126 -5.53 2.10 -2.36
N SER A 127 -4.39 2.51 -2.89
CA SER A 127 -3.32 1.61 -3.26
C SER A 127 -1.94 2.25 -3.17
N GLU A 128 -0.95 1.39 -3.00
CA GLU A 128 0.47 1.76 -3.10
C GLU A 128 1.10 1.01 -4.26
N LYS A 129 1.68 1.73 -5.22
CA LYS A 129 2.42 1.17 -6.35
C LYS A 129 3.92 1.38 -6.16
N ASN A 130 4.69 0.30 -6.25
CA ASN A 130 6.14 0.30 -6.12
C ASN A 130 6.81 0.01 -7.46
N VAL A 131 7.80 0.81 -7.85
CA VAL A 131 8.64 0.57 -9.04
C VAL A 131 10.11 0.64 -8.66
N TYR A 132 10.90 -0.27 -9.23
CA TYR A 132 12.33 -0.35 -8.95
C TYR A 132 13.18 0.34 -10.01
N GLN A 133 14.21 1.07 -9.59
CA GLN A 133 15.23 1.61 -10.49
C GLN A 133 16.55 1.77 -9.76
N VAL A 134 17.68 1.54 -10.42
CA VAL A 134 18.99 1.79 -9.81
C VAL A 134 19.27 3.29 -9.79
N ARG A 135 19.54 3.85 -8.60
CA ARG A 135 19.64 5.30 -8.38
C ARG A 135 20.94 5.75 -7.73
N LEU A 136 21.60 4.92 -6.92
CA LEU A 136 22.92 5.22 -6.35
C LEU A 136 23.97 4.39 -7.08
N VAL A 137 24.82 5.07 -7.84
CA VAL A 137 25.74 4.47 -8.80
C VAL A 137 27.15 4.99 -8.57
N HIS A 138 28.14 4.11 -8.76
CA HIS A 138 29.55 4.48 -8.64
C HIS A 138 29.98 5.36 -9.82
N SER A 139 30.77 6.41 -9.57
CA SER A 139 31.13 7.42 -10.57
C SER A 139 32.10 6.93 -11.66
N ASP A 140 32.88 5.89 -11.38
CA ASP A 140 33.75 5.23 -12.38
C ASP A 140 32.99 4.53 -13.52
N ALA A 141 31.66 4.49 -13.47
CA ALA A 141 30.88 3.82 -14.50
C ALA A 141 30.82 4.61 -15.81
N GLU A 142 31.29 3.99 -16.90
CA GLU A 142 31.27 4.61 -18.22
C GLU A 142 29.91 4.46 -18.90
N SER A 143 29.09 5.50 -18.80
CA SER A 143 27.76 5.60 -19.43
C SER A 143 26.81 4.42 -19.11
N PRO A 144 26.52 4.16 -17.83
CA PRO A 144 25.77 2.98 -17.43
C PRO A 144 24.29 3.01 -17.81
N PHE A 145 23.70 4.18 -18.05
CA PHE A 145 22.26 4.31 -18.32
C PHE A 145 21.96 4.27 -19.82
N ALA A 146 21.12 3.32 -20.22
CA ALA A 146 20.46 3.26 -21.52
C ALA A 146 19.05 3.92 -21.48
N GLY A 147 18.34 3.89 -22.61
CA GLY A 147 17.03 4.55 -22.77
C GLY A 147 17.12 6.04 -23.11
N ARG A 148 15.98 6.70 -23.32
CA ARG A 148 15.91 8.15 -23.58
C ARG A 148 15.51 8.90 -22.32
N HIS A 149 14.28 8.72 -21.88
CA HIS A 149 13.62 9.27 -20.70
C HIS A 149 13.46 8.24 -19.57
N LEU A 150 13.78 6.96 -19.82
CA LEU A 150 13.81 5.88 -18.83
C LEU A 150 15.25 5.36 -18.61
N PRO A 151 16.08 6.04 -17.79
CA PRO A 151 17.44 5.59 -17.50
C PRO A 151 17.48 4.16 -16.95
N ASP A 152 18.15 3.27 -17.66
CA ASP A 152 18.20 1.84 -17.29
C ASP A 152 19.64 1.32 -17.33
N SER A 153 20.11 0.82 -16.20
CA SER A 153 21.48 0.29 -16.04
C SER A 153 21.57 -1.23 -16.12
N THR A 154 20.49 -1.93 -16.49
CA THR A 154 20.43 -3.39 -16.55
C THR A 154 21.57 -4.00 -17.36
N ALA A 155 21.80 -3.51 -18.59
CA ALA A 155 22.86 -4.05 -19.45
C ALA A 155 24.24 -3.87 -18.82
N TYR A 156 24.52 -2.66 -18.33
CA TYR A 156 25.80 -2.32 -17.71
C TYR A 156 26.08 -3.17 -16.47
N ILE A 157 25.09 -3.32 -15.59
CA ILE A 157 25.18 -4.12 -14.36
C ILE A 157 25.53 -5.57 -14.68
N MET A 158 24.81 -6.16 -15.64
CA MET A 158 24.97 -7.57 -16.00
C MET A 158 26.30 -7.82 -16.75
N GLU A 159 26.80 -6.85 -17.52
CA GLU A 159 28.07 -6.96 -18.25
C GLU A 159 29.29 -6.76 -17.37
N ASN A 160 29.16 -5.96 -16.32
CA ASN A 160 30.25 -5.63 -15.43
C ASN A 160 30.24 -6.41 -14.11
N GLY A 161 29.32 -7.37 -13.95
CA GLY A 161 29.20 -8.18 -12.74
C GLY A 161 28.92 -7.34 -11.50
N ILE A 162 28.07 -6.32 -11.62
CA ILE A 162 27.67 -5.49 -10.50
C ILE A 162 26.58 -6.20 -9.71
N HIS A 163 26.74 -6.25 -8.40
CA HIS A 163 25.77 -6.74 -7.44
C HIS A 163 24.82 -5.61 -7.02
N LEU A 164 23.59 -5.98 -6.69
CA LEU A 164 22.62 -5.05 -6.13
C LEU A 164 22.68 -5.14 -4.61
N TYR A 165 22.70 -3.99 -3.95
CA TYR A 165 22.59 -3.93 -2.50
C TYR A 165 21.21 -4.42 -2.04
N ASP A 166 21.18 -5.24 -1.00
CA ASP A 166 19.98 -5.96 -0.56
C ASP A 166 18.87 -5.07 0.02
N ARG A 167 19.24 -3.86 0.49
CA ARG A 167 18.31 -2.88 1.07
C ARG A 167 18.14 -1.71 0.09
N PRO A 168 17.00 -1.61 -0.60
CA PRO A 168 16.80 -0.51 -1.53
C PRO A 168 16.69 0.83 -0.81
N LEU A 169 17.02 1.91 -1.50
CA LEU A 169 16.57 3.25 -1.12
C LEU A 169 15.04 3.29 -1.18
N ILE A 170 14.40 3.97 -0.23
CA ILE A 170 12.96 4.19 -0.26
C ILE A 170 12.71 5.63 -0.69
N LEU A 171 12.04 5.76 -1.84
CA LEU A 171 11.65 7.04 -2.42
C LEU A 171 10.13 7.15 -2.44
N ASP A 172 9.57 8.13 -1.74
CA ASP A 172 8.15 8.44 -1.78
C ASP A 172 7.90 9.44 -2.93
N ARG A 173 7.04 9.10 -3.89
CA ARG A 173 6.84 9.92 -5.10
C ARG A 173 5.44 10.52 -5.18
N THR A 174 5.39 11.82 -5.44
CA THR A 174 4.17 12.51 -5.88
C THR A 174 4.10 12.55 -7.42
N GLY A 175 2.94 12.17 -7.98
CA GLY A 175 2.66 12.23 -9.43
C GLY A 175 3.05 10.98 -10.28
N ASP A 176 2.76 11.07 -11.58
CA ASP A 176 2.76 9.94 -12.55
C ASP A 176 4.08 9.71 -13.31
N GLY A 177 5.23 10.22 -12.85
CA GLY A 177 6.37 10.46 -13.76
C GLY A 177 6.96 9.28 -14.56
N LEU A 178 6.78 8.03 -14.13
CA LEU A 178 7.13 6.84 -14.96
C LEU A 178 6.02 6.47 -15.95
N ILE A 179 4.76 6.69 -15.56
CA ILE A 179 3.55 6.38 -16.34
C ILE A 179 3.41 7.38 -17.51
N SER A 180 3.95 8.59 -17.41
CA SER A 180 3.91 9.60 -18.47
C SER A 180 4.90 9.39 -19.62
N ILE A 181 5.90 8.49 -19.49
CA ILE A 181 6.92 8.25 -20.54
C ILE A 181 6.30 7.54 -21.73
N ASP A 182 6.46 8.07 -22.96
CA ASP A 182 5.99 7.40 -24.19
C ASP A 182 6.89 6.21 -24.57
N PRO A 183 6.39 4.96 -24.54
CA PRO A 183 7.13 3.78 -24.95
C PRO A 183 7.56 3.82 -26.41
N LEU A 184 6.85 4.53 -27.29
CA LEU A 184 7.23 4.64 -28.71
C LEU A 184 8.54 5.41 -28.86
N GLU A 185 8.69 6.53 -28.13
CA GLU A 185 9.93 7.29 -28.09
C GLU A 185 11.07 6.46 -27.49
N GLU A 186 10.82 5.72 -26.40
CA GLU A 186 11.81 4.83 -25.79
C GLU A 186 12.23 3.67 -26.69
N MET A 187 11.34 3.16 -27.53
CA MET A 187 11.67 2.09 -28.49
C MET A 187 12.41 2.61 -29.73
N SER A 188 12.47 3.93 -29.93
CA SER A 188 13.14 4.54 -31.10
C SER A 188 14.67 4.64 -30.97
N VAL A 189 15.21 4.45 -29.75
CA VAL A 189 16.65 4.57 -29.50
C VAL A 189 17.39 3.25 -29.78
N LYS A 190 18.69 3.36 -30.08
CA LYS A 190 19.54 2.19 -30.40
C LYS A 190 19.61 1.16 -29.26
N ASN A 191 19.74 1.63 -28.03
CA ASN A 191 19.85 0.81 -26.82
C ASN A 191 18.54 0.88 -26.05
N VAL A 192 17.57 0.06 -26.47
CA VAL A 192 16.24 0.01 -25.85
C VAL A 192 16.32 -0.62 -24.46
N SER A 193 15.80 0.09 -23.46
CA SER A 193 15.63 -0.45 -22.10
C SER A 193 14.62 -1.60 -22.08
N PRO A 194 14.94 -2.79 -21.54
CA PRO A 194 13.95 -3.85 -21.35
C PRO A 194 12.73 -3.41 -20.52
N LYS A 195 12.91 -2.43 -19.63
CA LYS A 195 11.86 -1.84 -18.79
C LYS A 195 10.80 -1.09 -19.61
N VAL A 196 11.08 -0.68 -20.84
CA VAL A 196 10.06 -0.11 -21.74
C VAL A 196 8.91 -1.09 -21.99
N PHE A 197 9.21 -2.38 -22.11
CA PHE A 197 8.20 -3.41 -22.34
C PHE A 197 7.40 -3.71 -21.07
N LEU A 198 7.98 -3.55 -19.89
CA LEU A 198 7.23 -3.58 -18.63
C LEU A 198 6.23 -2.42 -18.57
N LEU A 199 6.69 -1.20 -18.86
CA LEU A 199 5.85 -0.01 -18.87
C LEU A 199 4.70 -0.12 -19.89
N GLN A 200 5.01 -0.56 -21.12
CA GLN A 200 3.98 -0.79 -22.14
C GLN A 200 3.02 -1.92 -21.72
N GLY A 201 3.52 -2.97 -21.07
CA GLY A 201 2.70 -4.04 -20.52
C GLY A 201 1.69 -3.52 -19.49
N GLU A 202 2.14 -2.67 -18.57
CA GLU A 202 1.29 -2.05 -17.55
C GLU A 202 0.25 -1.10 -18.16
N ARG A 203 0.63 -0.26 -19.12
CA ARG A 203 -0.33 0.59 -19.85
C ARG A 203 -1.42 -0.25 -20.54
N LEU A 204 -1.03 -1.32 -21.23
CA LEU A 204 -1.98 -2.22 -21.89
C LEU A 204 -2.87 -2.96 -20.88
N MET A 205 -2.36 -3.25 -19.67
CA MET A 205 -3.17 -3.81 -18.59
C MET A 205 -4.25 -2.83 -18.12
N ASP A 206 -3.89 -1.55 -17.96
CA ASP A 206 -4.82 -0.49 -17.55
C ASP A 206 -5.90 -0.25 -18.64
N GLU A 207 -5.50 -0.36 -19.91
CA GLU A 207 -6.40 -0.35 -21.08
C GLU A 207 -7.23 -1.64 -21.26
N ARG A 208 -7.04 -2.64 -20.38
CA ARG A 208 -7.69 -3.97 -20.44
C ARG A 208 -7.35 -4.78 -21.70
N ASN A 209 -6.25 -4.47 -22.37
CA ASN A 209 -5.74 -5.19 -23.54
C ASN A 209 -4.80 -6.34 -23.10
N TYR A 210 -5.36 -7.32 -22.39
CA TYR A 210 -4.59 -8.37 -21.72
C TYR A 210 -3.78 -9.27 -22.68
N VAL A 211 -4.22 -9.43 -23.93
CA VAL A 211 -3.51 -10.23 -24.92
C VAL A 211 -2.20 -9.55 -25.31
N GLN A 212 -2.25 -8.27 -25.66
CA GLN A 212 -1.06 -7.51 -26.03
C GLN A 212 -0.17 -7.26 -24.80
N ALA A 213 -0.74 -6.98 -23.63
CA ALA A 213 0.02 -6.88 -22.38
C ALA A 213 0.84 -8.17 -22.12
N SER A 214 0.20 -9.33 -22.26
CA SER A 214 0.89 -10.63 -22.11
C SER A 214 2.04 -10.82 -23.10
N ALA A 215 1.94 -10.24 -24.31
CA ALA A 215 3.01 -10.29 -25.29
C ALA A 215 4.21 -9.44 -24.85
N GLN A 216 3.98 -8.26 -24.27
CA GLN A 216 5.06 -7.40 -23.78
C GLN A 216 5.79 -8.04 -22.58
N TYR A 217 5.07 -8.58 -21.60
CA TYR A 217 5.71 -9.29 -20.48
C TYR A 217 6.53 -10.49 -20.92
N ARG A 218 6.06 -11.26 -21.92
CA ARG A 218 6.85 -12.35 -22.51
C ARG A 218 8.10 -11.85 -23.23
N LYS A 219 8.10 -10.64 -23.83
CA LYS A 219 9.32 -10.07 -24.41
C LYS A 219 10.35 -9.79 -23.32
N VAL A 220 9.93 -9.19 -22.20
CA VAL A 220 10.81 -8.94 -21.04
C VAL A 220 11.41 -10.26 -20.53
N LEU A 221 10.60 -11.29 -20.35
CA LEU A 221 11.06 -12.59 -19.84
C LEU A 221 11.99 -13.35 -20.80
N LYS A 222 11.97 -13.04 -22.09
CA LYS A 222 12.90 -13.59 -23.10
C LYS A 222 14.25 -12.88 -23.10
N THR A 223 14.38 -11.72 -22.45
CA THR A 223 15.65 -11.03 -22.30
C THR A 223 16.56 -11.84 -21.37
N GLU A 224 17.72 -12.25 -21.87
CA GLU A 224 18.69 -13.05 -21.11
C GLU A 224 19.24 -12.29 -19.91
N LYS A 225 19.64 -11.04 -20.12
CA LYS A 225 20.17 -10.13 -19.09
C LYS A 225 19.07 -9.22 -18.57
N LEU A 226 18.52 -9.56 -17.40
CA LEU A 226 17.46 -8.80 -16.74
C LEU A 226 17.68 -8.76 -15.23
N LEU A 227 17.43 -7.60 -14.62
CA LEU A 227 17.52 -7.46 -13.17
C LEU A 227 16.41 -8.26 -12.46
N PRO A 228 16.66 -8.78 -11.24
CA PRO A 228 15.71 -9.63 -10.54
C PRO A 228 14.32 -8.99 -10.33
N PHE A 229 14.29 -7.73 -9.92
CA PHE A 229 13.03 -7.01 -9.65
C PHE A 229 12.17 -6.80 -10.91
N ASP A 230 12.79 -6.62 -12.07
CA ASP A 230 12.09 -6.45 -13.36
C ASP A 230 11.60 -7.80 -13.89
N ARG A 231 12.37 -8.88 -13.62
CA ARG A 231 11.93 -10.26 -13.90
C ARG A 231 10.68 -10.61 -13.10
N LEU A 232 10.69 -10.33 -11.80
CA LEU A 232 9.53 -10.51 -10.92
C LEU A 232 8.33 -9.70 -11.40
N GLY A 233 8.52 -8.42 -11.72
CA GLY A 233 7.48 -7.56 -12.29
C GLY A 233 6.86 -8.14 -13.57
N ALA A 234 7.68 -8.69 -14.47
CA ALA A 234 7.18 -9.34 -15.69
C ALA A 234 6.42 -10.65 -15.42
N VAL A 235 6.89 -11.49 -14.48
CA VAL A 235 6.19 -12.72 -14.07
C VAL A 235 4.82 -12.38 -13.49
N ASN A 236 4.77 -11.42 -12.58
CA ASN A 236 3.55 -10.95 -11.94
C ASN A 236 2.59 -10.32 -12.95
N GLY A 237 3.07 -9.44 -13.82
CA GLY A 237 2.28 -8.85 -14.90
C GLY A 237 1.68 -9.90 -15.85
N LEU A 238 2.45 -10.94 -16.20
CA LEU A 238 1.96 -12.05 -17.01
C LEU A 238 0.91 -12.89 -16.27
N ALA A 239 1.09 -13.13 -14.97
CA ALA A 239 0.11 -13.82 -14.13
C ALA A 239 -1.21 -13.02 -14.03
N ARG A 240 -1.15 -11.69 -13.88
CA ARG A 240 -2.32 -10.80 -13.95
C ARG A 240 -3.04 -10.96 -15.29
N CYS A 241 -2.31 -10.91 -16.41
CA CYS A 241 -2.88 -11.12 -17.75
C CYS A 241 -3.62 -12.47 -17.86
N TYR A 242 -3.03 -13.55 -17.33
CA TYR A 242 -3.64 -14.88 -17.36
C TYR A 242 -4.87 -14.98 -16.46
N THR A 243 -4.89 -14.27 -15.35
CA THR A 243 -6.06 -14.20 -14.45
C THR A 243 -7.25 -13.59 -15.16
N GLU A 244 -7.06 -12.44 -15.81
CA GLU A 244 -8.10 -11.74 -16.59
C GLU A 244 -8.54 -12.51 -17.84
N GLN A 245 -7.66 -13.36 -18.38
CA GLN A 245 -7.98 -14.27 -19.49
C GLN A 245 -8.57 -15.61 -19.03
N TYR A 246 -8.93 -15.76 -17.76
CA TYR A 246 -9.45 -17.00 -17.16
C TYR A 246 -8.52 -18.23 -17.29
N LYS A 247 -7.23 -18.00 -17.51
CA LYS A 247 -6.18 -19.03 -17.58
C LYS A 247 -5.63 -19.30 -16.17
N TRP A 248 -6.53 -19.54 -15.22
CA TRP A 248 -6.21 -19.58 -13.79
C TRP A 248 -5.13 -20.59 -13.39
N PRO A 249 -5.08 -21.84 -13.90
CA PRO A 249 -4.00 -22.76 -13.54
C PRO A 249 -2.60 -22.24 -13.90
N LYS A 250 -2.48 -21.51 -15.03
CA LYS A 250 -1.21 -20.90 -15.43
C LYS A 250 -0.88 -19.67 -14.60
N ALA A 251 -1.90 -18.89 -14.21
CA ALA A 251 -1.71 -17.75 -13.32
C ALA A 251 -1.22 -18.22 -11.94
N LEU A 252 -1.88 -19.21 -11.33
CA LEU A 252 -1.49 -19.80 -10.05
C LEU A 252 -0.06 -20.32 -10.08
N GLN A 253 0.31 -21.12 -11.09
CA GLN A 253 1.69 -21.61 -11.24
C GLN A 253 2.74 -20.48 -11.31
N LEU A 254 2.43 -19.38 -11.99
CA LEU A 254 3.34 -18.24 -12.05
C LEU A 254 3.42 -17.51 -10.70
N THR A 255 2.31 -17.36 -10.00
CA THR A 255 2.30 -16.74 -8.67
C THR A 255 3.05 -17.56 -7.62
N GLU A 256 2.91 -18.88 -7.63
CA GLU A 256 3.67 -19.79 -6.75
C GLU A 256 5.17 -19.61 -6.94
N LYS A 257 5.64 -19.69 -8.20
CA LYS A 257 7.06 -19.46 -8.52
C LYS A 257 7.55 -18.06 -8.17
N SER A 258 6.68 -17.06 -8.27
CA SER A 258 7.01 -15.68 -7.90
C SER A 258 7.19 -15.57 -6.39
N ILE A 259 6.26 -16.12 -5.60
CA ILE A 259 6.31 -16.13 -4.13
C ILE A 259 7.53 -16.93 -3.63
N GLU A 260 7.82 -18.09 -4.24
CA GLU A 260 9.03 -18.87 -3.93
C GLU A 260 10.32 -18.07 -4.14
N ALA A 261 10.34 -17.20 -5.15
CA ALA A 261 11.51 -16.37 -5.46
C ALA A 261 11.62 -15.14 -4.56
N GLU A 262 10.50 -14.52 -4.19
CA GLU A 262 10.44 -13.37 -3.28
C GLU A 262 9.09 -13.33 -2.55
N PRO A 263 9.02 -13.79 -1.28
CA PRO A 263 7.79 -13.81 -0.49
C PRO A 263 7.27 -12.43 -0.09
N ALA A 264 8.12 -11.39 -0.05
CA ALA A 264 7.70 -10.05 0.35
C ALA A 264 6.88 -9.31 -0.74
N GLN A 265 6.61 -9.93 -1.88
CA GLN A 265 5.79 -9.36 -2.94
C GLN A 265 4.31 -9.38 -2.58
N ARG A 266 3.55 -8.44 -3.14
CA ARG A 266 2.13 -8.26 -2.83
C ARG A 266 1.21 -8.81 -3.91
N VAL A 267 1.49 -8.47 -5.17
CA VAL A 267 0.69 -8.85 -6.34
C VAL A 267 0.41 -10.36 -6.46
N PRO A 268 1.37 -11.29 -6.27
CA PRO A 268 1.07 -12.71 -6.48
C PRO A 268 0.03 -13.24 -5.49
N TYR A 269 0.04 -12.81 -4.24
CA TYR A 269 -1.02 -13.15 -3.28
C TYR A 269 -2.37 -12.55 -3.69
N LEU A 270 -2.41 -11.28 -4.11
CA LEU A 270 -3.65 -10.64 -4.56
C LEU A 270 -4.26 -11.34 -5.78
N ILE A 271 -3.42 -11.86 -6.68
CA ILE A 271 -3.86 -12.69 -7.82
C ILE A 271 -4.47 -14.01 -7.33
N GLN A 272 -3.76 -14.75 -6.47
CA GLN A 272 -4.24 -16.01 -5.91
C GLN A 272 -5.57 -15.79 -5.17
N PHE A 273 -5.62 -14.79 -4.28
CA PHE A 273 -6.82 -14.36 -3.57
C PHE A 273 -7.99 -14.13 -4.54
N ARG A 274 -7.78 -13.35 -5.60
CA ARG A 274 -8.81 -13.06 -6.60
C ARG A 274 -9.30 -14.33 -7.30
N ILE A 275 -8.40 -15.24 -7.68
CA ILE A 275 -8.76 -16.51 -8.31
C ILE A 275 -9.59 -17.39 -7.36
N HIS A 276 -9.20 -17.51 -6.08
CA HIS A 276 -9.97 -18.27 -5.09
C HIS A 276 -11.33 -17.65 -4.81
N GLN A 277 -11.40 -16.32 -4.73
CA GLN A 277 -12.64 -15.56 -4.56
C GLN A 277 -13.61 -15.82 -5.73
N LEU A 278 -13.12 -15.76 -6.98
CA LEU A 278 -13.94 -16.03 -8.17
C LEU A 278 -14.43 -17.49 -8.22
N ASN A 279 -13.65 -18.43 -7.67
CA ASN A 279 -14.04 -19.83 -7.52
C ASN A 279 -14.91 -20.12 -6.28
N LYS A 280 -15.26 -19.09 -5.50
CA LYS A 280 -15.99 -19.23 -4.22
C LYS A 280 -15.30 -20.17 -3.21
N LYS A 281 -13.97 -20.30 -3.31
CA LYS A 281 -13.15 -21.05 -2.34
C LYS A 281 -12.77 -20.12 -1.19
N TRP A 282 -13.72 -19.83 -0.31
CA TRP A 282 -13.59 -18.79 0.71
C TRP A 282 -12.44 -19.05 1.70
N GLY A 283 -12.24 -20.30 2.12
CA GLY A 283 -11.13 -20.69 2.99
C GLY A 283 -9.76 -20.46 2.35
N ASP A 284 -9.58 -20.85 1.08
CA ASP A 284 -8.33 -20.60 0.36
C ASP A 284 -8.09 -19.11 0.15
N ALA A 285 -9.13 -18.36 -0.23
CA ALA A 285 -9.06 -16.91 -0.41
C ALA A 285 -8.68 -16.20 0.90
N TYR A 286 -9.24 -16.65 2.02
CA TYR A 286 -8.90 -16.18 3.36
C TYR A 286 -7.44 -16.44 3.70
N ASN A 287 -6.96 -17.70 3.53
CA ASN A 287 -5.59 -18.07 3.88
C ASN A 287 -4.55 -17.27 3.07
N VAL A 288 -4.76 -17.13 1.77
CA VAL A 288 -3.86 -16.35 0.90
C VAL A 288 -3.84 -14.87 1.28
N LEU A 289 -5.00 -14.28 1.57
CA LEU A 289 -5.05 -12.87 1.98
C LEU A 289 -4.45 -12.66 3.38
N LYS A 290 -4.54 -13.67 4.25
CA LYS A 290 -3.90 -13.67 5.58
C LYS A 290 -2.38 -13.73 5.45
N GLU A 291 -1.85 -14.56 4.56
CA GLU A 291 -0.42 -14.59 4.25
C GLU A 291 0.05 -13.25 3.65
N TYR A 292 -0.72 -12.66 2.73
CA TYR A 292 -0.48 -11.31 2.23
C TYR A 292 -0.36 -10.28 3.37
N HIS A 293 -1.27 -10.33 4.34
CA HIS A 293 -1.28 -9.41 5.48
C HIS A 293 -0.03 -9.55 6.37
N GLN A 294 0.53 -10.77 6.52
CA GLN A 294 1.77 -10.99 7.27
C GLN A 294 2.99 -10.28 6.63
N HIS A 295 2.92 -9.97 5.34
CA HIS A 295 3.97 -9.30 4.59
C HIS A 295 3.69 -7.81 4.34
N PHE A 296 2.63 -7.24 4.92
CA PHE A 296 2.15 -5.89 4.62
C PHE A 296 3.25 -4.81 4.73
N ASP A 297 3.99 -4.84 5.86
CA ASP A 297 5.06 -3.88 6.18
C ASP A 297 6.41 -4.21 5.53
N THR A 298 6.52 -5.33 4.83
CA THR A 298 7.78 -5.73 4.21
C THR A 298 8.01 -4.97 2.90
N THR A 299 9.26 -4.60 2.64
CA THR A 299 9.63 -3.95 1.38
C THR A 299 9.70 -5.00 0.29
N THR A 300 8.71 -4.98 -0.61
CA THR A 300 8.71 -5.81 -1.83
C THR A 300 9.95 -5.59 -2.66
N ARG A 301 10.50 -6.64 -3.29
CA ARG A 301 11.60 -6.54 -4.28
C ARG A 301 11.14 -6.75 -5.72
N SER A 302 9.84 -6.58 -6.00
CA SER A 302 9.31 -6.59 -7.36
C SER A 302 9.07 -5.18 -7.88
N SER A 303 9.44 -4.97 -9.15
CA SER A 303 9.00 -3.81 -9.91
C SER A 303 7.50 -3.93 -10.21
N PHE A 304 6.79 -2.80 -10.26
CA PHE A 304 5.34 -2.73 -10.51
C PHE A 304 4.47 -3.52 -9.52
N ASP A 305 4.92 -3.62 -8.27
CA ASP A 305 4.14 -4.27 -7.22
C ASP A 305 3.06 -3.32 -6.68
N ILE A 306 1.93 -3.87 -6.26
CA ILE A 306 0.73 -3.12 -5.85
C ILE A 306 0.23 -3.66 -4.52
N ALA A 307 0.05 -2.78 -3.55
CA ALA A 307 -0.63 -3.04 -2.28
C ALA A 307 -2.05 -2.48 -2.30
N ILE A 308 -2.98 -3.19 -1.66
CA ILE A 308 -4.24 -2.60 -1.18
C ILE A 308 -4.03 -2.06 0.24
N GLY A 309 -4.79 -1.04 0.65
CA GLY A 309 -4.68 -0.45 1.99
C GLY A 309 -4.95 -1.44 3.13
N GLU A 310 -4.43 -1.13 4.32
CA GLU A 310 -4.54 -2.01 5.51
C GLU A 310 -5.99 -2.19 5.94
N THR A 311 -6.73 -1.09 6.12
CA THR A 311 -8.17 -1.14 6.43
C THR A 311 -8.96 -1.94 5.39
N GLU A 312 -8.65 -1.79 4.10
CA GLU A 312 -9.29 -2.58 3.04
C GLU A 312 -8.92 -4.06 3.15
N THR A 313 -7.68 -4.38 3.51
CA THR A 313 -7.19 -5.74 3.74
C THR A 313 -7.93 -6.38 4.92
N LEU A 314 -8.01 -5.71 6.06
CA LEU A 314 -8.73 -6.16 7.25
C LEU A 314 -10.21 -6.37 6.96
N THR A 315 -10.85 -5.44 6.23
CA THR A 315 -12.27 -5.56 5.83
C THR A 315 -12.49 -6.80 4.99
N ARG A 316 -11.62 -7.03 3.99
CA ARG A 316 -11.70 -8.23 3.13
C ARG A 316 -11.44 -9.51 3.91
N LEU A 317 -10.52 -9.49 4.88
CA LEU A 317 -10.25 -10.62 5.76
C LEU A 317 -11.46 -10.96 6.64
N GLY A 318 -12.11 -9.96 7.25
CA GLY A 318 -13.35 -10.12 7.99
C GLY A 318 -14.46 -10.75 7.15
N ASP A 319 -14.72 -10.21 5.96
CA ASP A 319 -15.74 -10.72 5.04
C ASP A 319 -15.50 -12.17 4.60
N LEU A 320 -14.24 -12.52 4.33
CA LEU A 320 -13.85 -13.88 3.93
C LEU A 320 -13.94 -14.85 5.10
N ALA A 321 -13.51 -14.42 6.29
CA ALA A 321 -13.61 -15.19 7.52
C ALA A 321 -15.09 -15.52 7.81
N MET A 322 -15.99 -14.54 7.70
CA MET A 322 -17.44 -14.76 7.79
C MET A 322 -17.94 -15.81 6.79
N LYS A 323 -17.58 -15.68 5.52
CA LYS A 323 -17.99 -16.63 4.46
C LYS A 323 -17.40 -18.03 4.64
N ALA A 324 -16.24 -18.13 5.26
CA ALA A 324 -15.58 -19.40 5.57
C ALA A 324 -16.03 -20.02 6.91
N GLY A 325 -16.78 -19.27 7.74
CA GLY A 325 -17.24 -19.71 9.06
C GLY A 325 -16.26 -19.47 10.20
N PHE A 326 -15.19 -18.69 9.97
CA PHE A 326 -14.16 -18.32 10.94
C PHE A 326 -14.61 -17.08 11.73
N LYS A 327 -15.58 -17.26 12.62
CA LYS A 327 -16.28 -16.15 13.30
C LYS A 327 -15.38 -15.39 14.27
N GLU A 328 -14.53 -16.09 15.00
CA GLU A 328 -13.59 -15.50 15.96
C GLU A 328 -12.57 -14.61 15.24
N GLU A 329 -12.04 -15.06 14.11
CA GLU A 329 -11.13 -14.27 13.29
C GLU A 329 -11.84 -13.10 12.62
N ALA A 330 -13.07 -13.30 12.10
CA ALA A 330 -13.87 -12.19 11.57
C ALA A 330 -14.07 -11.09 12.62
N PHE A 331 -14.41 -11.49 13.85
CA PHE A 331 -14.57 -10.58 14.97
C PHE A 331 -13.29 -9.80 15.26
N ALA A 332 -12.14 -10.47 15.29
CA ALA A 332 -10.85 -9.83 15.56
C ALA A 332 -10.51 -8.74 14.53
N TYR A 333 -10.71 -9.01 13.23
CA TYR A 333 -10.43 -8.01 12.19
C TYR A 333 -11.37 -6.80 12.26
N TYR A 334 -12.66 -7.00 12.50
CA TYR A 334 -13.57 -5.86 12.66
C TYR A 334 -13.28 -5.07 13.94
N GLU A 335 -12.81 -5.73 15.01
CA GLU A 335 -12.42 -5.06 16.26
C GLU A 335 -11.16 -4.20 16.04
N GLU A 336 -10.20 -4.70 15.26
CA GLU A 336 -9.01 -3.94 14.85
C GLU A 336 -9.40 -2.69 14.05
N ILE A 337 -10.27 -2.84 13.04
CA ILE A 337 -10.82 -1.70 12.26
C ILE A 337 -11.50 -0.68 13.18
N TYR A 338 -12.31 -1.15 14.14
CA TYR A 338 -12.99 -0.29 15.10
C TYR A 338 -12.01 0.47 16.00
N SER A 339 -10.96 -0.21 16.48
CA SER A 339 -9.92 0.38 17.30
C SER A 339 -9.12 1.44 16.55
N ASP A 340 -8.70 1.15 15.32
CA ASP A 340 -7.91 2.07 14.49
C ASP A 340 -8.68 3.33 14.12
N ALA A 341 -9.98 3.18 13.85
CA ALA A 341 -10.90 4.29 13.61
C ALA A 341 -11.31 5.03 14.90
N ARG A 342 -10.81 4.63 16.08
CA ARG A 342 -11.18 5.18 17.40
C ARG A 342 -12.68 5.17 17.64
N GLY A 343 -13.36 4.17 17.11
CA GLY A 343 -14.81 4.00 17.18
C GLY A 343 -15.62 4.73 16.10
N GLU A 344 -14.99 5.56 15.25
CA GLU A 344 -15.64 6.26 14.14
C GLU A 344 -15.72 5.37 12.89
N VAL A 345 -16.52 4.30 12.95
CA VAL A 345 -16.72 3.37 11.83
C VAL A 345 -18.11 3.49 11.20
N GLU A 346 -18.25 2.98 9.98
CA GLU A 346 -19.55 2.83 9.33
C GLU A 346 -20.47 1.90 10.15
N THR A 347 -21.78 2.21 10.14
CA THR A 347 -22.79 1.43 10.89
C THR A 347 -22.77 -0.06 10.58
N ASP A 348 -22.42 -0.44 9.35
CA ASP A 348 -22.34 -1.85 8.97
C ASP A 348 -21.25 -2.61 9.71
N VAL A 349 -20.10 -1.98 10.04
CA VAL A 349 -19.05 -2.59 10.85
C VAL A 349 -19.54 -2.82 12.29
N LEU A 350 -20.22 -1.83 12.88
CA LEU A 350 -20.83 -1.95 14.21
C LEU A 350 -21.87 -3.09 14.26
N ARG A 351 -22.72 -3.21 13.23
CA ARG A 351 -23.67 -4.31 13.10
C ARG A 351 -22.99 -5.66 13.09
N GLN A 352 -21.91 -5.81 12.30
CA GLN A 352 -21.16 -7.07 12.24
C GLN A 352 -20.52 -7.39 13.60
N LEU A 353 -19.93 -6.40 14.28
CA LEU A 353 -19.34 -6.57 15.61
C LEU A 353 -20.35 -6.97 16.67
N LEU A 354 -21.53 -6.34 16.67
CA LEU A 354 -22.63 -6.69 17.57
C LEU A 354 -23.12 -8.11 17.31
N MET A 355 -23.43 -8.44 16.05
CA MET A 355 -23.89 -9.78 15.66
C MET A 355 -22.89 -10.87 16.00
N LEU A 356 -21.60 -10.66 15.67
CA LEU A 356 -20.55 -11.61 16.02
C LEU A 356 -20.36 -11.73 17.53
N SER A 357 -20.48 -10.64 18.30
CA SER A 357 -20.42 -10.70 19.75
C SER A 357 -21.56 -11.53 20.34
N ILE A 358 -22.76 -11.40 19.78
CA ILE A 358 -23.93 -12.21 20.15
C ILE A 358 -23.67 -13.68 19.85
N GLU A 359 -23.28 -13.99 18.61
CA GLU A 359 -23.09 -15.37 18.15
C GLU A 359 -21.92 -16.10 18.84
N LEU A 360 -20.90 -15.35 19.25
CA LEU A 360 -19.76 -15.85 20.02
C LEU A 360 -20.00 -15.81 21.53
N GLU A 361 -21.21 -15.47 21.96
CA GLU A 361 -21.60 -15.32 23.38
C GLU A 361 -20.71 -14.34 24.19
N LYS A 362 -20.08 -13.37 23.52
CA LYS A 362 -19.25 -12.31 24.11
C LYS A 362 -20.12 -11.19 24.66
N ARG A 363 -20.83 -11.46 25.77
CA ARG A 363 -21.85 -10.58 26.35
C ARG A 363 -21.39 -9.13 26.53
N GLU A 364 -20.23 -8.89 27.14
CA GLU A 364 -19.74 -7.54 27.45
C GLU A 364 -19.45 -6.74 26.17
N ARG A 365 -18.91 -7.41 25.14
CA ARG A 365 -18.68 -6.79 23.83
C ARG A 365 -20.00 -6.52 23.10
N ALA A 366 -20.97 -7.43 23.18
CA ALA A 366 -22.28 -7.23 22.58
C ALA A 366 -23.00 -6.02 23.20
N ILE A 367 -22.95 -5.87 24.52
CA ILE A 367 -23.49 -4.69 25.21
C ILE A 367 -22.77 -3.43 24.75
N PHE A 368 -21.44 -3.43 24.75
CA PHE A 368 -20.64 -2.28 24.32
C PHE A 368 -20.99 -1.80 22.90
N TYR A 369 -21.09 -2.72 21.93
CA TYR A 369 -21.42 -2.33 20.55
C TYR A 369 -22.90 -1.96 20.37
N PHE A 370 -23.80 -2.55 21.17
CA PHE A 370 -25.19 -2.13 21.21
C PHE A 370 -25.31 -0.68 21.69
N GLU A 371 -24.65 -0.35 22.79
CA GLU A 371 -24.59 1.01 23.34
C GLU A 371 -23.97 1.99 22.34
N ALA A 372 -22.84 1.64 21.73
CA ALA A 372 -22.22 2.45 20.69
C ALA A 372 -23.14 2.72 19.48
N MET A 373 -24.08 1.83 19.19
CA MET A 373 -25.05 1.99 18.10
C MET A 373 -26.29 2.82 18.48
N PHE A 374 -26.74 2.77 19.75
CA PHE A 374 -28.05 3.30 20.15
C PHE A 374 -28.01 4.40 21.22
N ASP A 375 -26.96 4.52 22.04
CA ASP A 375 -26.95 5.42 23.22
C ASP A 375 -27.15 6.91 22.88
N GLY A 376 -26.73 7.35 21.70
CA GLY A 376 -26.94 8.74 21.27
C GLY A 376 -28.40 9.09 20.94
N ASP A 377 -29.19 8.08 20.55
CA ASP A 377 -30.57 8.22 20.06
C ASP A 377 -31.59 7.62 21.05
N PHE A 378 -31.14 7.12 22.20
CA PHE A 378 -31.95 6.33 23.15
C PHE A 378 -32.21 7.08 24.47
N PRO A 379 -33.43 7.05 25.05
CA PRO A 379 -34.70 6.59 24.48
C PRO A 379 -35.39 7.74 23.71
N GLY A 380 -34.77 8.22 22.62
CA GLY A 380 -35.30 9.27 21.74
C GLY A 380 -36.09 8.73 20.53
N GLU A 381 -36.40 9.59 19.57
CA GLU A 381 -37.13 9.23 18.34
C GLU A 381 -36.31 8.31 17.42
N LEU A 382 -36.35 7.01 17.69
CA LEU A 382 -35.85 5.99 16.77
C LEU A 382 -36.77 5.93 15.53
N SER A 383 -36.18 5.95 14.33
CA SER A 383 -36.94 5.66 13.11
C SER A 383 -37.58 4.26 13.18
N GLY A 384 -38.62 4.01 12.38
CA GLY A 384 -39.25 2.69 12.33
C GLY A 384 -38.26 1.55 11.99
N ARG A 385 -37.23 1.86 11.20
CA ARG A 385 -36.14 0.92 10.90
C ARG A 385 -35.24 0.66 12.11
N GLN A 386 -34.82 1.70 12.82
CA GLN A 386 -33.99 1.56 14.04
C GLN A 386 -34.75 0.84 15.15
N THR A 387 -36.06 1.11 15.30
CA THR A 387 -36.92 0.39 16.25
C THR A 387 -37.01 -1.11 15.93
N ALA A 388 -37.16 -1.48 14.66
CA ALA A 388 -37.15 -2.88 14.24
C ALA A 388 -35.79 -3.54 14.54
N GLU A 389 -34.70 -2.87 14.18
CA GLU A 389 -33.34 -3.34 14.41
C GLU A 389 -33.03 -3.52 15.91
N LEU A 390 -33.43 -2.58 16.77
CA LEU A 390 -33.32 -2.70 18.23
C LEU A 390 -34.07 -3.94 18.74
N ASN A 391 -35.31 -4.13 18.28
CA ASN A 391 -36.13 -5.26 18.71
C ASN A 391 -35.54 -6.61 18.27
N ASP A 392 -34.88 -6.67 17.11
CA ASP A 392 -34.19 -7.86 16.63
C ASP A 392 -33.01 -8.20 17.55
N TYR A 393 -32.12 -7.24 17.86
CA TYR A 393 -31.01 -7.46 18.79
C TYR A 393 -31.47 -7.84 20.19
N MET A 394 -32.54 -7.20 20.69
CA MET A 394 -33.08 -7.54 21.99
C MET A 394 -33.66 -8.94 22.05
N SER A 395 -34.26 -9.41 20.95
CA SER A 395 -34.68 -10.80 20.81
C SER A 395 -33.48 -11.74 20.87
N LEU A 396 -32.37 -11.40 20.21
CA LEU A 396 -31.13 -12.18 20.24
C LEU A 396 -30.50 -12.21 21.64
N PHE A 397 -30.49 -11.10 22.37
CA PHE A 397 -30.00 -11.07 23.76
C PHE A 397 -30.84 -11.96 24.67
N MET A 398 -32.17 -11.90 24.54
CA MET A 398 -33.08 -12.77 25.28
C MET A 398 -32.89 -14.26 24.90
N ASN A 399 -32.59 -14.57 23.64
CA ASN A 399 -32.30 -15.94 23.20
C ASN A 399 -30.99 -16.47 23.80
N ASN A 400 -29.99 -15.61 24.00
CA ASN A 400 -28.74 -15.94 24.70
C ASN A 400 -28.85 -15.89 26.23
N GLY A 401 -30.06 -15.68 26.77
CA GLY A 401 -30.30 -15.66 28.21
C GLY A 401 -29.88 -14.36 28.91
N TRP A 402 -29.55 -13.30 28.17
CA TRP A 402 -29.11 -12.00 28.70
C TRP A 402 -30.28 -11.12 29.14
N TYR A 403 -31.24 -11.72 29.85
CA TYR A 403 -32.51 -11.09 30.25
C TYR A 403 -32.35 -9.88 31.15
N GLN A 404 -31.28 -9.80 31.94
CA GLN A 404 -31.01 -8.67 32.82
C GLN A 404 -30.81 -7.38 32.03
N TYR A 405 -29.91 -7.38 31.05
CA TYR A 405 -29.66 -6.21 30.22
C TYR A 405 -30.87 -5.89 29.33
N ALA A 406 -31.49 -6.90 28.73
CA ALA A 406 -32.72 -6.70 27.97
C ALA A 406 -33.86 -6.10 28.83
N SER A 407 -33.93 -6.42 30.13
CA SER A 407 -34.90 -5.81 31.04
C SER A 407 -34.62 -4.32 31.27
N GLU A 408 -33.36 -3.92 31.41
CA GLU A 408 -32.95 -2.53 31.62
C GLU A 408 -33.36 -1.67 30.42
N ILE A 409 -33.04 -2.12 29.21
CA ILE A 409 -33.44 -1.44 27.96
C ILE A 409 -34.96 -1.36 27.82
N TYR A 410 -35.71 -2.43 28.09
CA TYR A 410 -37.17 -2.38 28.01
C TYR A 410 -37.83 -1.57 29.14
N GLU A 411 -37.18 -1.42 30.32
CA GLU A 411 -37.62 -0.49 31.37
C GLU A 411 -37.55 0.95 30.82
N GLU A 412 -36.42 1.36 30.26
CA GLU A 412 -36.22 2.71 29.71
C GLU A 412 -37.17 3.02 28.53
N LEU A 413 -37.36 2.06 27.62
CA LEU A 413 -38.31 2.20 26.51
C LEU A 413 -39.76 2.32 26.97
N TYR A 414 -40.14 1.58 28.01
CA TYR A 414 -41.49 1.64 28.56
C TYR A 414 -41.74 2.95 29.30
N ASP A 415 -40.75 3.46 30.05
CA ASP A 415 -40.86 4.74 30.75
C ASP A 415 -41.01 5.91 29.77
N ALA A 416 -40.30 5.87 28.62
CA ALA A 416 -40.43 6.88 27.57
C ALA A 416 -41.72 6.73 26.74
N TYR A 417 -42.18 5.50 26.50
CA TYR A 417 -43.30 5.19 25.60
C TYR A 417 -44.28 4.19 26.23
N SER A 418 -44.91 4.58 27.35
CA SER A 418 -45.79 3.71 28.15
C SER A 418 -46.99 3.14 27.38
N ASP A 419 -47.41 3.84 26.33
CA ASP A 419 -48.54 3.45 25.49
C ASP A 419 -48.19 2.38 24.45
N ASN A 420 -46.90 2.03 24.28
CA ASN A 420 -46.48 0.98 23.37
C ASN A 420 -46.72 -0.41 23.99
N PRO A 421 -47.69 -1.20 23.48
CA PRO A 421 -48.04 -2.50 24.07
C PRO A 421 -46.95 -3.55 23.88
N GLU A 422 -46.07 -3.41 22.87
CA GLU A 422 -44.99 -4.36 22.62
C GLU A 422 -43.89 -4.24 23.69
N TYR A 423 -43.43 -3.03 23.99
CA TYR A 423 -42.42 -2.80 25.04
C TYR A 423 -42.91 -3.28 26.40
N ARG A 424 -44.16 -2.97 26.74
CA ARG A 424 -44.81 -3.49 27.94
C ARG A 424 -44.81 -5.02 27.99
N ARG A 425 -45.19 -5.69 26.90
CA ARG A 425 -45.22 -7.16 26.83
C ARG A 425 -43.82 -7.76 26.98
N ARG A 426 -42.82 -7.21 26.28
CA ARG A 426 -41.44 -7.70 26.34
C ARG A 426 -40.81 -7.46 27.72
N LEU A 427 -41.12 -6.34 28.36
CA LEU A 427 -40.71 -6.04 29.73
C LEU A 427 -41.29 -7.03 30.76
N ILE A 428 -42.57 -7.39 30.64
CA ILE A 428 -43.19 -8.43 31.49
C ILE A 428 -42.45 -9.77 31.33
N VAL A 429 -42.09 -10.14 30.10
CA VAL A 429 -41.36 -11.38 29.81
C VAL A 429 -39.97 -11.34 30.46
N THR A 430 -39.20 -10.26 30.29
CA THR A 430 -37.87 -10.14 30.88
C THR A 430 -37.92 -10.14 32.40
N PHE A 431 -38.88 -9.45 33.04
CA PHE A 431 -39.10 -9.51 34.50
C PHE A 431 -39.43 -10.89 35.02
N THR A 432 -40.21 -11.66 34.27
CA THR A 432 -40.51 -13.05 34.65
C THR A 432 -39.23 -13.88 34.62
N LYS A 433 -38.38 -13.69 33.61
CA LYS A 433 -37.11 -14.42 33.44
C LYS A 433 -36.01 -13.99 34.42
N THR A 434 -36.03 -12.74 34.91
CA THR A 434 -35.11 -12.23 35.94
C THR A 434 -35.66 -12.36 37.37
N ASN A 435 -36.74 -13.12 37.57
CA ASN A 435 -37.39 -13.36 38.87
C ASN A 435 -37.93 -12.10 39.58
N ARG A 436 -38.26 -11.05 38.82
CA ARG A 436 -38.90 -9.81 39.28
C ARG A 436 -40.42 -9.90 39.18
N ILE A 437 -41.01 -10.99 39.69
CA ILE A 437 -42.43 -11.36 39.50
C ILE A 437 -43.41 -10.26 39.96
N GLU A 438 -43.12 -9.60 41.08
CA GLU A 438 -44.00 -8.54 41.60
C GLU A 438 -44.03 -7.31 40.68
N ARG A 439 -42.93 -6.98 40.02
CA ARG A 439 -42.91 -5.92 39.01
C ARG A 439 -43.70 -6.34 37.77
N ALA A 440 -43.53 -7.58 37.31
CA ALA A 440 -44.30 -8.13 36.19
C ALA A 440 -45.82 -8.09 36.47
N ARG A 441 -46.25 -8.48 37.67
CA ARG A 441 -47.67 -8.45 38.08
C ARG A 441 -48.26 -7.04 38.06
N LYS A 442 -47.52 -6.05 38.58
CA LYS A 442 -47.94 -4.64 38.55
C LYS A 442 -48.15 -4.15 37.12
N LEU A 443 -47.22 -4.47 36.22
CA LEU A 443 -47.31 -4.17 34.79
C LEU A 443 -48.41 -4.92 34.06
N ILE A 444 -48.88 -6.08 34.54
CA ILE A 444 -50.04 -6.78 33.97
C ILE A 444 -51.35 -6.11 34.44
N ALA A 445 -51.37 -5.58 35.67
CA ALA A 445 -52.56 -5.00 36.29
C ALA A 445 -52.83 -3.54 35.92
N SER A 446 -51.81 -2.78 35.51
CA SER A 446 -51.90 -1.42 34.95
C SER A 446 -52.54 -1.40 33.57
#